data_AF-A0A7Y3YNK9-F1
#
_entry.id   AF-A0A7Y3YNK9-F1
#
_cell.length_a   1.000
_cell.length_b   1.000
_cell.length_c   1.000
_cell.angle_alpha   90.00
_cell.angle_beta   90.00
_cell.angle_gamma   90.00
#
_symmetry.space_group_name_H-M   'P 1'
#
loop_
_entity.id
_entity.type
_entity.pdbx_description
1 polymer ?
#
loop_
_entity_poly.entity_id
_entity_poly.type
_entity_poly.pdbx_seq_one_letter_code
_entity_poly.pdbx_strand_id
1 'polypeptide(L)'
;MVNGYYSHNASKWFSRRREKLGLGRGKDGHSFRHSFVNELKQKLENFELIRELVGHEDPSVMTSVYSRAYNPKVLLTAINQIDDSHVANIKPYSQY
;
A
#
# COMPACT_ATOMS: atom_id res chain seq x y z
N MET A 1 11.23 -23.43 -19.07
CA MET A 1 11.91 -22.33 -18.35
C MET A 1 11.88 -21.09 -19.23
N VAL A 2 11.01 -20.12 -18.94
CA VAL A 2 10.92 -18.89 -19.73
C VAL A 2 12.04 -17.96 -19.28
N ASN A 3 13.12 -17.96 -20.04
CA ASN A 3 14.42 -17.41 -19.68
C ASN A 3 14.42 -15.87 -19.85
N GLY A 4 13.98 -15.07 -18.86
CA GLY A 4 14.27 -13.63 -18.68
C GLY A 4 14.01 -12.61 -19.82
N TYR A 5 13.63 -13.05 -21.02
CA TYR A 5 13.60 -12.23 -22.25
C TYR A 5 12.37 -11.32 -22.32
N TYR A 6 11.22 -11.79 -21.81
CA TYR A 6 9.99 -11.00 -21.78
C TYR A 6 10.08 -9.83 -20.80
N SER A 7 10.67 -10.04 -19.62
CA SER A 7 10.84 -8.99 -18.61
C SER A 7 11.84 -7.91 -19.05
N HIS A 8 12.87 -8.29 -19.82
CA HIS A 8 13.86 -7.33 -20.35
C HIS A 8 13.24 -6.33 -21.33
N ASN A 9 12.47 -6.82 -22.31
CA ASN A 9 11.82 -5.96 -23.29
C ASN A 9 10.75 -5.06 -22.65
N ALA A 10 9.96 -5.60 -21.71
CA ALA A 10 9.01 -4.82 -20.92
C ALA A 10 9.71 -3.71 -20.11
N SER A 11 10.84 -4.04 -19.47
CA SER A 11 11.62 -3.07 -18.67
C SER A 11 12.23 -1.96 -19.53
N LYS A 12 12.74 -2.28 -20.73
CA LYS A 12 13.24 -1.28 -21.69
C LYS A 12 12.11 -0.39 -22.22
N TRP A 13 10.99 -1.00 -22.62
CA TRP A 13 9.82 -0.25 -23.07
C TRP A 13 9.36 0.72 -22.00
N PHE A 14 9.23 0.25 -20.75
CA PHE A 14 8.78 1.09 -19.65
C PHE A 14 9.78 2.21 -19.34
N SER A 15 11.08 1.92 -19.37
CA SER A 15 12.12 2.95 -19.16
C SER A 15 12.05 4.05 -20.22
N ARG A 16 11.90 3.71 -21.50
CA ARG A 16 11.70 4.69 -22.59
C ARG A 16 10.39 5.47 -22.43
N ARG A 17 9.31 4.80 -22.02
CA ARG A 17 8.01 5.46 -21.80
C ARG A 17 8.09 6.47 -20.65
N ARG A 18 8.78 6.13 -19.57
CA ARG A 18 8.97 7.03 -18.42
C ARG A 18 9.76 8.27 -18.76
N GLU A 19 10.83 8.12 -19.53
CA GLU A 19 11.62 9.24 -20.04
C GLU A 19 10.74 10.20 -20.87
N LYS A 20 9.94 9.66 -21.80
CA LYS A 20 8.98 10.46 -22.58
C LYS A 20 7.91 11.17 -21.75
N LEU A 21 7.60 10.67 -20.56
CA LEU A 21 6.64 11.28 -19.62
C LEU A 21 7.31 12.27 -18.65
N GLY A 22 8.62 12.50 -18.77
CA GLY A 22 9.36 13.37 -17.85
C GLY A 22 9.50 12.79 -16.43
N LEU A 23 9.32 11.47 -16.26
CA LEU A 23 9.44 10.83 -14.96
C LEU A 23 10.92 10.64 -14.60
N GLY A 24 11.33 11.20 -13.46
CA GLY A 24 12.70 11.16 -12.97
C GLY A 24 13.20 9.79 -12.49
N ARG A 25 14.45 9.77 -12.02
CA ARG A 25 15.08 8.57 -11.41
C ARG A 25 14.28 8.07 -10.20
N GLY A 26 14.32 6.76 -9.96
CA GLY A 26 13.63 6.10 -8.84
C GLY A 26 12.13 5.83 -9.07
N LYS A 27 11.58 6.20 -10.23
CA LYS A 27 10.20 5.92 -10.61
C LYS A 27 10.09 4.71 -11.54
N ASP A 28 10.63 3.55 -11.17
CA ASP A 28 10.62 2.32 -11.99
C ASP A 28 9.42 1.40 -11.71
N GLY A 29 9.35 0.25 -12.40
CA GLY A 29 8.21 -0.66 -12.27
C GLY A 29 7.99 -1.15 -10.85
N HIS A 30 9.06 -1.29 -10.07
CA HIS A 30 8.99 -1.68 -8.67
C HIS A 30 8.39 -0.54 -7.80
N SER A 31 8.84 0.70 -8.00
CA SER A 31 8.25 1.86 -7.30
C SER A 31 6.78 2.10 -7.64
N PHE A 32 6.37 1.83 -8.88
CA PHE A 32 4.99 1.94 -9.34
C PHE A 32 4.12 0.85 -8.72
N ARG A 33 4.60 -0.40 -8.69
CA ARG A 33 3.95 -1.52 -8.01
C ARG A 33 3.73 -1.21 -6.52
N HIS A 34 4.74 -0.64 -5.85
CA HIS A 34 4.60 -0.21 -4.46
C HIS A 34 3.58 0.91 -4.27
N SER A 35 3.51 1.85 -5.21
CA SER A 35 2.53 2.94 -5.16
C SER A 35 1.11 2.40 -5.35
N PHE A 36 0.92 1.50 -6.31
CA PHE A 36 -0.35 0.80 -6.57
C PHE A 36 -0.84 0.02 -5.34
N VAL A 37 0.02 -0.82 -4.75
CA VAL A 37 -0.30 -1.59 -3.54
C VAL A 37 -0.66 -0.66 -2.38
N ASN A 38 0.10 0.41 -2.18
CA ASN A 38 -0.18 1.36 -1.11
C ASN A 38 -1.51 2.07 -1.33
N GLU A 39 -1.85 2.46 -2.56
CA GLU A 39 -3.12 3.10 -2.86
C GLU A 39 -4.32 2.19 -2.50
N LEU A 40 -4.28 0.92 -2.90
CA LEU A 40 -5.33 -0.05 -2.56
C LEU A 40 -5.42 -0.27 -1.05
N LYS A 41 -4.27 -0.36 -0.36
CA LYS A 41 -4.25 -0.41 1.11
C LYS A 41 -4.95 0.81 1.73
N GLN A 42 -4.63 2.02 1.27
CA GLN A 42 -5.25 3.24 1.82
C GLN A 42 -6.76 3.31 1.55
N LYS A 43 -7.23 2.62 0.50
CA LYS A 43 -8.65 2.42 0.20
C LYS A 43 -9.31 1.30 1.00
N LEU A 44 -8.57 0.65 1.91
CA LEU A 44 -9.03 -0.48 2.74
C LEU A 44 -9.48 -1.69 1.93
N GLU A 45 -8.90 -1.87 0.73
CA GLU A 45 -9.15 -3.05 -0.09
C GLU A 45 -8.60 -4.32 0.57
N ASN A 46 -9.21 -5.46 0.26
CA ASN A 46 -8.82 -6.75 0.83
C ASN A 46 -7.37 -7.11 0.43
N PHE A 47 -6.53 -7.43 1.42
CA PHE A 47 -5.12 -7.73 1.19
C PHE A 47 -4.87 -8.97 0.32
N GLU A 48 -5.73 -9.99 0.39
CA GLU A 48 -5.64 -11.18 -0.46
C GLU A 48 -5.88 -10.81 -1.92
N LEU A 49 -6.87 -9.96 -2.21
CA LEU A 49 -7.12 -9.44 -3.55
C LEU A 49 -5.94 -8.60 -4.04
N ILE A 50 -5.39 -7.72 -3.19
CA ILE A 50 -4.19 -6.94 -3.55
C ILE A 50 -3.03 -7.89 -3.90
N ARG A 51 -2.84 -8.98 -3.16
CA ARG A 51 -1.79 -9.98 -3.42
C ARG A 51 -2.00 -10.71 -4.74
N GLU A 52 -3.23 -11.13 -5.04
CA GLU A 52 -3.56 -11.78 -6.31
C GLU A 52 -3.34 -10.83 -7.50
N LEU A 53 -3.78 -9.57 -7.40
CA LEU A 53 -3.61 -8.56 -8.44
C LEU A 53 -2.15 -8.30 -8.79
N VAL A 54 -1.26 -8.42 -7.82
CA VAL A 54 0.18 -8.23 -8.06
C VAL A 54 0.89 -9.53 -8.43
N GLY A 55 0.19 -10.68 -8.42
CA GLY A 55 0.69 -11.97 -8.90
C GLY A 55 1.80 -12.56 -8.04
N HIS A 56 1.70 -12.47 -6.71
CA HIS A 56 2.68 -13.12 -5.81
C HIS A 56 2.10 -14.34 -5.09
N GLU A 57 2.86 -15.43 -5.16
CA GLU A 57 2.75 -16.56 -4.22
C GLU A 57 3.51 -16.28 -2.90
N ASP A 58 4.44 -15.32 -2.89
CA ASP A 58 5.37 -15.05 -1.78
C ASP A 58 4.79 -14.04 -0.74
N PRO A 59 4.88 -14.34 0.57
CA PRO A 59 4.37 -13.47 1.65
C PRO A 59 5.11 -12.13 1.81
N SER A 60 6.26 -11.92 1.16
CA SER A 60 7.03 -10.66 1.26
C SER A 60 6.22 -9.40 0.88
N VAL A 61 5.29 -9.49 -0.07
CA VAL A 61 4.42 -8.34 -0.38
C VAL A 61 3.48 -8.03 0.76
N MET A 62 2.87 -9.03 1.40
CA MET A 62 2.03 -8.83 2.58
C MET A 62 2.80 -8.06 3.66
N THR A 63 4.02 -8.49 3.99
CA THR A 63 4.88 -7.78 4.95
C THR A 63 5.12 -6.32 4.53
N SER A 64 5.39 -6.06 3.25
CA SER A 64 5.56 -4.70 2.73
C SER A 64 4.28 -3.85 2.77
N VAL A 65 3.12 -4.48 2.65
CA VAL A 65 1.81 -3.81 2.71
C VAL A 65 1.51 -3.47 4.16
N TYR A 66 1.57 -4.44 5.07
CA TYR A 66 1.25 -4.25 6.48
C TYR A 66 2.17 -3.23 7.16
N SER A 67 3.46 -3.20 6.80
CA SER A 67 4.44 -2.27 7.39
C SER A 67 4.24 -0.78 7.03
N ARG A 68 3.47 -0.44 6.00
CA ARG A 68 3.21 0.97 5.64
C ARG A 68 2.17 1.61 6.55
N ALA A 69 2.39 2.84 7.00
CA ALA A 69 1.38 3.54 7.79
C ALA A 69 0.10 3.82 6.98
N TYR A 70 -1.06 3.76 7.64
CA TYR A 70 -2.29 4.32 7.08
C TYR A 70 -2.27 5.85 7.15
N ASN A 71 -2.96 6.49 6.22
CA ASN A 71 -3.17 7.94 6.24
C ASN A 71 -3.95 8.32 7.51
N PRO A 72 -3.61 9.44 8.19
CA PRO A 72 -4.33 9.90 9.36
C PRO A 72 -5.85 9.95 9.21
N LYS A 73 -6.37 10.26 8.00
CA LYS A 73 -7.82 10.25 7.74
C LYS A 73 -8.44 8.86 7.89
N VAL A 74 -7.77 7.83 7.40
CA VAL A 74 -8.23 6.43 7.52
C VAL A 74 -8.20 6.00 8.98
N LEU A 75 -7.14 6.36 9.70
CA LEU A 75 -7.02 6.08 11.14
C LEU A 75 -8.10 6.80 11.95
N LEU A 76 -8.39 8.06 11.63
CA LEU A 76 -9.45 8.83 12.30
C LEU A 76 -10.82 8.17 12.14
N THR A 77 -11.15 7.68 10.94
CA THR A 77 -12.39 6.93 10.70
C THR A 77 -12.47 5.70 11.60
N ALA A 78 -11.39 4.92 11.71
CA ALA A 78 -11.34 3.74 12.56
C ALA A 78 -11.46 4.11 14.06
N ILE A 79 -10.79 5.16 14.50
CA ILE A 79 -10.87 5.67 15.88
C ILE A 79 -12.31 6.06 16.22
N ASN A 80 -13.00 6.76 15.31
CA ASN A 80 -14.38 7.20 15.53
C ASN A 80 -15.41 6.05 15.52
N GLN A 81 -15.01 4.83 15.15
CA GLN A 81 -15.85 3.63 15.25
C GLN A 81 -15.72 2.93 16.60
N ILE A 82 -14.77 3.34 17.45
CA ILE A 82 -14.58 2.75 18.78
C ILE A 82 -15.75 3.20 19.67
N ASP A 83 -16.52 2.23 20.18
CA ASP A 83 -17.56 2.47 21.18
C ASP A 83 -16.92 2.65 22.57
N ASP A 84 -17.03 3.85 23.12
CA ASP A 84 -16.50 4.23 24.43
C ASP A 84 -17.58 4.25 25.54
N SER A 85 -18.80 3.77 25.27
CA SER A 85 -19.89 3.74 26.26
C SER A 85 -19.52 3.03 27.56
N HIS A 86 -18.64 2.03 27.48
CA HIS A 86 -18.14 1.27 28.62
C HIS A 86 -17.24 2.08 29.57
N VAL A 87 -16.71 3.23 29.14
CA VAL A 87 -15.90 4.15 29.98
C VAL A 87 -16.66 5.41 30.41
N ALA A 88 -17.96 5.52 30.11
CA ALA A 88 -18.76 6.71 30.41
C ALA A 88 -18.78 7.11 31.90
N ASN A 89 -18.57 6.17 32.81
CA ASN A 89 -18.55 6.40 34.26
C ASN A 89 -17.14 6.70 34.82
N ILE A 90 -16.11 6.70 33.97
CA ILE A 90 -14.74 7.02 34.39
C ILE A 90 -14.61 8.55 34.48
N LYS A 91 -14.14 9.04 35.62
CA LYS A 91 -13.93 10.49 35.82
C LYS A 91 -12.85 11.02 34.87
N PRO A 92 -13.01 12.24 34.31
CA PRO A 92 -11.98 12.84 33.47
C PRO A 92 -10.65 12.99 34.20
N TYR A 93 -9.56 12.70 33.50
CA TYR A 93 -8.21 12.76 34.04
C TYR A 93 -7.83 14.15 34.60
N SER A 94 -8.42 15.23 34.08
CA SER A 94 -8.10 16.62 34.45
C SER A 94 -8.81 17.16 35.71
N GLN A 95 -9.45 16.31 36.52
CA GLN A 95 -10.16 16.74 37.74
C GLN A 95 -9.38 16.51 39.04
N TYR A 96 -8.04 16.53 39.00
CA TYR A 96 -7.17 16.48 40.19
C TYR A 96 -6.26 17.69 40.26
#